data_AF-A0A453B5C7-F1
#
_entry.id   AF-A0A453B5C7-F1
#
_cell.length_a   1.000
_cell.length_b   1.000
_cell.length_c   1.000
_cell.angle_alpha   90.00
_cell.angle_beta   90.00
_cell.angle_gamma   90.00
#
_symmetry.space_group_name_H-M   'P 1'
#
loop_
_entity.id
_entity.type
_entity.pdbx_description
1 polymer ?
#
loop_
_entity_poly.entity_id
_entity_poly.type
_entity_poly.pdbx_seq_one_letter_code
_entity_poly.pdbx_strand_id
1 'polypeptide(L)'
;GSTNLRGNQPVQSSRLPHRDAPPQFSTPLCPPVSPPPGRGDRRRRMAAAGAATPVGAAPRVGLLYDDRMCAHATPDGEKHPENPERLRAIRRKLDAEGVASRCVDMKAKEAKEKYIASVHTPNHIKLIRDISSKEYDYRRNKTARKFNSIYFNEGSSESAFLAAGSVIE
;
A
#
# COMPACT_ATOMS: atom_id res chain seq x y z
N GLY A 1 -69.75 -16.00 -22.48
CA GLY A 1 -69.25 -17.38 -22.33
C GLY A 1 -67.74 -17.36 -22.32
N SER A 2 -67.16 -18.17 -21.43
CA SER A 2 -65.74 -18.58 -21.37
C SER A 2 -64.73 -17.62 -20.74
N THR A 3 -64.67 -17.74 -19.41
CA THR A 3 -63.46 -17.64 -18.59
C THR A 3 -62.33 -18.53 -19.10
N ASN A 4 -61.06 -18.08 -19.00
CA ASN A 4 -59.98 -19.03 -18.71
C ASN A 4 -58.81 -18.38 -17.94
N LEU A 5 -58.65 -18.88 -16.72
CA LEU A 5 -57.51 -18.76 -15.83
C LEU A 5 -56.40 -19.71 -16.30
N ARG A 6 -55.16 -19.25 -16.32
CA ARG A 6 -53.90 -20.03 -16.26
C ARG A 6 -52.77 -19.00 -16.21
N GLY A 7 -51.79 -19.03 -15.34
CA GLY A 7 -51.39 -19.97 -14.31
C GLY A 7 -50.03 -19.43 -13.84
N ASN A 8 -49.94 -19.11 -12.55
CA ASN A 8 -48.76 -18.54 -11.92
C ASN A 8 -47.65 -19.62 -11.89
N GLN A 9 -46.54 -19.42 -12.61
CA GLN A 9 -45.36 -20.28 -12.55
C GLN A 9 -44.29 -19.63 -11.66
N PRO A 10 -43.71 -20.35 -10.68
CA PRO A 10 -42.66 -19.80 -9.83
C PRO A 10 -41.35 -19.68 -10.60
N VAL A 11 -40.74 -18.49 -10.56
CA VAL A 11 -39.43 -18.22 -11.13
C VAL A 11 -38.38 -19.00 -10.33
N GLN A 12 -37.73 -19.96 -10.99
CA GLN A 12 -36.65 -20.74 -10.39
C GLN A 12 -35.47 -19.82 -10.03
N SER A 13 -35.06 -19.86 -8.76
CA SER A 13 -33.85 -19.22 -8.26
C SER A 13 -32.62 -19.91 -8.85
N SER A 14 -31.96 -19.27 -9.81
CA SER A 14 -30.68 -19.70 -10.34
C SER A 14 -29.58 -19.43 -9.30
N ARG A 15 -29.00 -20.50 -8.75
CA ARG A 15 -27.80 -20.44 -7.91
C ARG A 15 -26.65 -19.82 -8.72
N LEU A 16 -26.07 -18.75 -8.19
CA LEU A 16 -24.79 -18.21 -8.67
C LEU A 16 -23.68 -19.26 -8.47
N PRO A 17 -22.74 -19.42 -9.42
CA PRO A 17 -21.60 -20.32 -9.23
C PRO A 17 -20.71 -19.80 -8.10
N HIS A 18 -20.25 -20.73 -7.26
CA HIS A 18 -19.30 -20.47 -6.18
C HIS A 18 -18.04 -19.78 -6.74
N ARG A 19 -17.66 -18.65 -6.14
CA ARG A 19 -16.37 -18.01 -6.37
C ARG A 19 -15.27 -18.90 -5.78
N ASP A 20 -14.33 -19.31 -6.61
CA ASP A 20 -13.10 -19.95 -6.14
C ASP A 20 -12.36 -19.04 -5.15
N ALA A 21 -11.86 -19.64 -4.08
CA ALA A 21 -11.09 -18.94 -3.06
C ALA A 21 -9.74 -18.47 -3.65
N PRO A 22 -9.24 -17.27 -3.27
CA PRO A 22 -7.95 -16.80 -3.74
C PRO A 22 -6.80 -17.71 -3.24
N PRO A 23 -5.70 -17.83 -4.00
CA PRO A 23 -4.55 -18.63 -3.59
C PRO A 23 -3.96 -18.11 -2.28
N GLN A 24 -3.84 -19.00 -1.31
CA GLN A 24 -3.21 -18.75 -0.01
C GLN A 24 -1.69 -18.79 -0.21
N PHE A 25 -1.03 -17.63 -0.15
CA PHE A 25 0.44 -17.58 -0.13
C PHE A 25 0.91 -17.81 1.32
N SER A 26 1.80 -18.80 1.51
CA SER A 26 2.43 -19.06 2.80
C SER A 26 3.28 -17.86 3.23
N THR A 27 2.74 -17.03 4.12
CA THR A 27 3.54 -16.02 4.82
C THR A 27 4.45 -16.74 5.84
N PRO A 28 5.76 -16.48 5.86
CA PRO A 28 6.62 -17.04 6.89
C PRO A 28 6.14 -16.57 8.27
N LEU A 29 5.90 -17.52 9.18
CA LEU A 29 5.51 -17.28 10.56
C LEU A 29 6.55 -16.36 11.23
N CYS A 30 6.09 -15.26 11.84
CA CYS A 30 6.93 -14.52 12.79
C CYS A 30 7.38 -15.48 13.90
N PRO A 31 8.67 -15.55 14.25
CA PRO A 31 9.11 -16.32 15.39
C PRO A 31 8.51 -15.74 16.69
N PRO A 32 8.24 -16.57 17.71
CA PRO A 32 7.67 -16.13 18.97
C PRO A 32 8.63 -15.17 19.68
N VAL A 33 8.09 -14.05 20.15
CA VAL A 33 8.82 -13.04 20.92
C VAL A 33 9.08 -13.59 22.32
N SER A 34 10.35 -13.75 22.69
CA SER A 34 10.72 -14.18 24.05
C SER A 34 10.25 -13.15 25.10
N PRO A 35 9.75 -13.60 26.26
CA PRO A 35 9.36 -12.68 27.33
C PRO A 35 10.58 -11.93 27.90
N PRO A 36 10.41 -10.67 28.35
CA PRO A 36 11.51 -9.93 28.94
C PRO A 36 11.95 -10.54 30.28
N PRO A 37 13.25 -10.50 30.62
CA PRO A 37 13.73 -10.97 31.91
C PRO A 37 13.15 -10.13 33.06
N GLY A 38 12.76 -10.81 34.14
CA GLY A 38 12.10 -10.24 35.31
C GLY A 38 12.87 -9.08 35.94
N ARG A 39 12.11 -8.09 36.46
CA ARG A 39 12.63 -6.93 37.18
C ARG A 39 13.33 -7.36 38.47
N GLY A 40 14.65 -7.45 38.41
CA GLY A 40 15.52 -7.46 39.59
C GLY A 40 16.02 -6.05 39.89
N ASP A 41 15.68 -5.54 41.07
CA ASP A 41 16.24 -4.31 41.62
C ASP A 41 17.75 -4.46 41.84
N ARG A 42 18.55 -3.64 41.13
CA ARG A 42 19.98 -3.47 41.41
C ARG A 42 20.42 -2.07 41.00
N ARG A 43 20.39 -1.16 41.97
CA ARG A 43 21.22 0.05 41.97
C ARG A 43 22.69 -0.33 41.77
N ARG A 44 23.24 -0.09 40.58
CA ARG A 44 24.68 0.09 40.37
C ARG A 44 24.91 1.06 39.21
N ARG A 45 25.58 2.17 39.52
CA ARG A 45 26.23 3.06 38.55
C ARG A 45 27.25 2.24 37.75
N MET A 46 27.31 2.45 36.43
CA MET A 46 28.51 2.80 35.65
C MET A 46 28.25 2.65 34.15
N ALA A 47 28.78 3.64 33.42
CA ALA A 47 29.17 3.66 32.01
C ALA A 47 28.07 3.56 30.93
N ALA A 48 27.99 4.64 30.15
CA ALA A 48 27.44 4.64 28.81
C ALA A 48 28.20 3.62 27.95
N ALA A 49 27.63 2.43 27.77
CA ALA A 49 28.04 1.53 26.70
C ALA A 49 27.36 2.03 25.42
N GLY A 50 27.98 3.00 24.76
CA GLY A 50 27.80 3.15 23.32
C GLY A 50 28.24 1.84 22.70
N ALA A 51 27.29 0.99 22.34
CA ALA A 51 27.56 -0.21 21.56
C ALA A 51 28.10 0.27 20.21
N ALA A 52 29.42 0.34 20.09
CA ALA A 52 30.11 0.61 18.86
C ALA A 52 29.68 -0.46 17.85
N THR A 53 28.90 -0.04 16.86
CA THR A 53 28.66 -0.83 15.65
C THR A 53 30.02 -1.28 15.11
N PRO A 54 30.19 -2.57 14.76
CA PRO A 54 31.43 -3.03 14.17
C PRO A 54 31.65 -2.26 12.86
N VAL A 55 32.71 -1.46 12.85
CA VAL A 55 33.22 -0.77 11.67
C VAL A 55 33.64 -1.87 10.68
N GLY A 56 32.86 -2.07 9.62
CA GLY A 56 33.25 -2.96 8.52
C GLY A 56 32.13 -3.75 7.84
N ALA A 57 30.91 -3.81 8.38
CA ALA A 57 29.81 -4.45 7.67
C ALA A 57 29.09 -3.44 6.77
N ALA A 58 29.10 -3.66 5.45
CA ALA A 58 28.29 -2.88 4.52
C ALA A 58 26.81 -2.95 4.94
N PRO A 59 26.05 -1.84 4.83
CA PRO A 59 24.64 -1.84 5.20
C PRO A 59 23.89 -2.92 4.41
N ARG A 60 23.11 -3.74 5.13
CA ARG A 60 22.41 -4.92 4.56
C ARG A 60 20.94 -4.66 4.24
N VAL A 61 20.40 -3.55 4.72
CA VAL A 61 18.98 -3.22 4.62
C VAL A 61 18.84 -2.04 3.68
N GLY A 62 18.10 -2.23 2.58
CA GLY A 62 17.66 -1.14 1.73
C GLY A 62 16.49 -0.40 2.36
N LEU A 63 16.55 0.93 2.34
CA LEU A 63 15.43 1.81 2.69
C LEU A 63 15.11 2.66 1.47
N LEU A 64 13.84 2.64 1.07
CA LEU A 64 13.36 3.40 -0.06
C LEU A 64 12.23 4.33 0.39
N TYR A 65 12.38 5.60 0.06
CA TYR A 65 11.38 6.62 0.25
C TYR A 65 11.54 7.65 -0.88
N ASP A 66 10.43 8.09 -1.47
CA ASP A 66 10.44 9.10 -2.53
C ASP A 66 9.32 10.10 -2.28
N ASP A 67 9.69 11.38 -2.16
CA ASP A 67 8.75 12.48 -1.92
C ASP A 67 7.71 12.62 -3.03
N ARG A 68 7.99 12.14 -4.25
CA ARG A 68 7.01 12.18 -5.35
C ARG A 68 5.77 11.35 -5.05
N MET A 69 5.89 10.29 -4.24
CA MET A 69 4.73 9.51 -3.78
C MET A 69 3.78 10.33 -2.88
N CYS A 70 4.27 11.43 -2.29
CA CYS A 70 3.45 12.35 -1.50
C CYS A 70 2.55 13.25 -2.37
N ALA A 71 2.67 13.21 -3.70
CA ALA A 71 1.78 13.92 -4.61
C ALA A 71 0.37 13.30 -4.64
N HIS A 72 0.22 12.03 -4.20
CA HIS A 72 -1.09 11.47 -3.93
C HIS A 72 -1.65 12.02 -2.61
N ALA A 73 -2.34 13.17 -2.71
CA ALA A 73 -2.98 13.88 -1.61
C ALA A 73 -4.50 13.99 -1.78
N THR A 74 -5.22 13.97 -0.67
CA THR A 74 -6.68 14.19 -0.67
C THR A 74 -7.04 15.48 -1.38
N PRO A 75 -7.98 15.46 -2.35
CA PRO A 75 -8.52 16.67 -2.94
C PRO A 75 -9.07 17.58 -1.83
N ASP A 76 -8.75 18.87 -1.90
CA ASP A 76 -9.34 19.92 -1.07
C ASP A 76 -9.16 19.78 0.46
N GLY A 77 -8.18 18.97 0.90
CA GLY A 77 -7.84 18.84 2.32
C GLY A 77 -8.85 18.03 3.15
N GLU A 78 -9.71 17.24 2.51
CA GLU A 78 -10.59 16.32 3.21
C GLU A 78 -9.80 15.36 4.09
N LYS A 79 -10.26 15.14 5.32
CA LYS A 79 -9.58 14.25 6.26
C LYS A 79 -9.78 12.79 5.84
N HIS A 80 -8.80 12.25 5.12
CA HIS A 80 -8.77 10.84 4.73
C HIS A 80 -7.69 10.09 5.53
N PRO A 81 -7.95 8.83 5.96
CA PRO A 81 -6.96 8.02 6.67
C PRO A 81 -5.72 7.75 5.82
N GLU A 82 -5.87 7.66 4.51
CA GLU A 82 -4.78 7.59 3.53
C GLU A 82 -4.43 9.03 3.10
N ASN A 83 -3.24 9.51 3.46
CA ASN A 83 -2.73 10.85 3.12
C ASN A 83 -1.18 10.88 3.17
N PRO A 84 -0.53 11.90 2.56
CA PRO A 84 0.93 11.98 2.46
C PRO A 84 1.68 12.03 3.80
N GLU A 85 1.04 12.54 4.87
CA GLU A 85 1.70 12.61 6.18
C GLU A 85 2.02 11.23 6.74
N ARG A 86 1.35 10.16 6.29
CA ARG A 86 1.74 8.79 6.64
C ARG A 86 3.19 8.49 6.24
N LEU A 87 3.54 8.79 4.98
CA LEU A 87 4.89 8.56 4.45
C LEU A 87 5.90 9.45 5.16
N ARG A 88 5.60 10.76 5.27
CA ARG A 88 6.51 11.72 5.90
C ARG A 88 6.73 11.43 7.37
N ALA A 89 5.70 11.07 8.13
CA ALA A 89 5.82 10.74 9.55
C ALA A 89 6.70 9.50 9.77
N ILE A 90 6.55 8.46 8.95
CA ILE A 90 7.40 7.27 9.01
C ILE A 90 8.85 7.66 8.71
N ARG A 91 9.11 8.40 7.62
CA ARG A 91 10.46 8.85 7.27
C ARG A 91 11.10 9.67 8.39
N ARG A 92 10.41 10.71 8.88
CA ARG A 92 10.87 11.54 10.02
C ARG A 92 11.20 10.70 11.25
N LYS A 93 10.38 9.71 11.58
CA LYS A 93 10.62 8.84 12.74
C LYS A 93 11.85 7.95 12.53
N LEU A 94 12.03 7.38 11.33
CA LEU A 94 13.21 6.58 11.00
C LEU A 94 14.49 7.41 11.02
N ASP A 95 14.44 8.66 10.55
CA ASP A 95 15.56 9.59 10.61
C ASP A 95 15.88 9.98 12.07
N ALA A 96 14.88 10.33 12.86
CA ALA A 96 15.04 10.72 14.27
C ALA A 96 15.64 9.61 15.15
N GLU A 97 15.34 8.35 14.85
CA GLU A 97 15.88 7.19 15.56
C GLU A 97 17.22 6.68 14.96
N GLY A 98 17.78 7.37 13.95
CA GLY A 98 19.01 6.94 13.28
C GLY A 98 18.90 5.57 12.60
N VAL A 99 17.68 5.17 12.21
CA VAL A 99 17.47 3.92 11.45
C VAL A 99 17.83 4.15 9.98
N ALA A 100 17.37 5.26 9.40
CA ALA A 100 17.62 5.56 8.00
C ALA A 100 19.12 5.67 7.67
N SER A 101 19.92 6.24 8.57
CA SER A 101 21.37 6.37 8.41
C SER A 101 22.13 5.03 8.45
N ARG A 102 21.49 3.95 8.94
CA ARG A 102 22.05 2.59 8.96
C ARG A 102 21.63 1.74 7.77
N CYS A 103 20.78 2.27 6.89
CA CYS A 103 20.28 1.59 5.69
C CYS A 103 21.00 2.09 4.43
N VAL A 104 20.93 1.30 3.36
CA VAL A 104 21.26 1.77 2.00
C VAL A 104 20.08 2.59 1.49
N ASP A 105 20.30 3.86 1.17
CA ASP A 105 19.27 4.70 0.56
C ASP A 105 19.05 4.29 -0.90
N MET A 106 17.85 3.82 -1.20
CA MET A 106 17.46 3.32 -2.52
C MET A 106 16.58 4.33 -3.24
N LYS A 107 16.76 4.44 -4.56
CA LYS A 107 15.98 5.35 -5.40
C LYS A 107 14.75 4.64 -5.95
N ALA A 108 13.58 5.27 -5.81
CA ALA A 108 12.37 4.78 -6.45
C ALA A 108 12.46 4.89 -7.97
N LYS A 109 12.01 3.84 -8.64
CA LYS A 109 11.81 3.82 -10.10
C LYS A 109 10.38 3.40 -10.38
N GLU A 110 9.84 3.88 -11.49
CA GLU A 110 8.51 3.46 -11.92
C GLU A 110 8.55 2.00 -12.39
N ALA A 111 7.52 1.25 -12.01
CA ALA A 111 7.35 -0.10 -12.51
C ALA A 111 7.13 -0.09 -14.02
N LYS A 112 7.86 -0.95 -14.73
CA LYS A 112 7.58 -1.22 -16.15
C LYS A 112 6.21 -1.88 -16.27
N GLU A 113 5.46 -1.46 -17.27
CA GLU A 113 4.09 -1.93 -17.53
C GLU A 113 3.96 -3.46 -17.56
N LYS A 114 4.96 -4.16 -18.11
CA LYS A 114 5.00 -5.63 -18.15
C LYS A 114 4.89 -6.29 -16.77
N TYR A 115 5.41 -5.66 -15.72
CA TYR A 115 5.33 -6.19 -14.35
C TYR A 115 3.95 -5.95 -13.76
N ILE A 116 3.35 -4.78 -14.01
CA ILE A 116 1.99 -4.46 -13.58
C ILE A 116 0.96 -5.35 -14.29
N ALA A 117 1.17 -5.61 -15.58
CA ALA A 117 0.32 -6.47 -16.41
C ALA A 117 0.29 -7.93 -15.97
N SER A 118 1.22 -8.37 -15.11
CA SER A 118 1.18 -9.73 -14.54
C SER A 118 0.00 -9.95 -13.58
N VAL A 119 -0.55 -8.88 -13.00
CA VAL A 119 -1.62 -8.94 -11.98
C VAL A 119 -2.80 -8.01 -12.29
N HIS A 120 -2.67 -7.07 -13.22
CA HIS A 120 -3.72 -6.14 -13.61
C HIS A 120 -4.07 -6.22 -15.10
N THR A 121 -5.35 -5.98 -15.41
CA THR A 121 -5.82 -5.92 -16.81
C THR A 121 -5.30 -4.65 -17.52
N PRO A 122 -5.11 -4.69 -18.86
CA PRO A 122 -4.69 -3.52 -19.63
C PRO A 122 -5.61 -2.30 -19.45
N ASN A 123 -6.92 -2.53 -19.32
CA ASN A 123 -7.89 -1.47 -19.10
C ASN A 123 -7.70 -0.76 -17.75
N HIS A 124 -7.34 -1.52 -16.70
CA HIS A 124 -7.06 -0.93 -15.39
C HIS A 124 -5.75 -0.14 -15.41
N ILE A 125 -4.71 -0.67 -16.04
CA ILE A 125 -3.42 0.02 -16.20
C ILE A 125 -3.62 1.35 -16.93
N LYS A 126 -4.35 1.32 -18.05
CA LYS A 126 -4.68 2.53 -18.81
C LYS A 126 -5.45 3.54 -17.95
N LEU A 127 -6.46 3.09 -17.21
CA LEU A 127 -7.20 3.95 -16.29
C LEU A 127 -6.27 4.65 -15.29
N ILE A 128 -5.38 3.90 -14.63
CA ILE A 128 -4.47 4.45 -13.63
C ILE A 128 -3.42 5.36 -14.27
N ARG A 129 -3.04 5.15 -15.53
CA ARG A 129 -2.10 6.03 -16.24
C ARG A 129 -2.75 7.33 -16.71
N ASP A 130 -4.02 7.28 -17.09
CA ASP A 130 -4.75 8.43 -17.59
C ASP A 130 -5.34 9.30 -16.46
N ILE A 131 -5.49 8.77 -15.23
CA ILE A 131 -6.17 9.47 -14.12
C ILE A 131 -5.50 10.79 -13.73
N SER A 132 -4.18 10.89 -13.94
CA SER A 132 -3.39 12.10 -13.69
C SER A 132 -3.49 13.15 -14.80
N SER A 133 -4.08 12.83 -15.96
CA SER A 133 -4.24 13.80 -17.04
C SER A 133 -5.31 14.86 -16.72
N LYS A 134 -5.17 16.04 -17.33
CA LYS A 134 -6.16 17.14 -17.22
C LYS A 134 -7.55 16.74 -17.73
N GLU A 135 -7.61 15.83 -18.69
CA GLU A 135 -8.89 15.30 -19.20
C GLU A 135 -9.70 14.56 -18.12
N TYR A 136 -9.03 14.05 -17.09
CA TYR A 136 -9.67 13.36 -15.98
C TYR A 136 -10.06 14.29 -14.83
N ASP A 137 -9.72 15.58 -14.84
CA ASP A 137 -9.97 16.51 -13.73
C ASP A 137 -11.43 16.46 -13.25
N TYR A 138 -12.38 16.59 -14.17
CA TYR A 138 -13.82 16.53 -13.86
C TYR A 138 -14.35 15.10 -13.63
N ARG A 139 -13.57 14.07 -13.98
CA ARG A 139 -13.96 12.65 -13.93
C ARG A 139 -13.40 11.93 -12.71
N ARG A 140 -12.32 12.43 -12.09
CA ARG A 140 -11.62 11.75 -10.98
C ARG A 140 -12.58 11.35 -9.86
N ASN A 141 -13.40 12.27 -9.39
CA ASN A 141 -14.37 11.98 -8.32
C ASN A 141 -15.43 10.95 -8.75
N LYS A 142 -15.93 11.02 -9.99
CA LYS A 142 -16.89 10.05 -10.52
C LYS A 142 -16.26 8.66 -10.69
N THR A 143 -15.00 8.60 -11.09
CA THR A 143 -14.23 7.36 -11.21
C THR A 143 -13.94 6.77 -9.84
N ALA A 144 -13.49 7.57 -8.87
CA ALA A 144 -13.20 7.15 -7.51
C ALA A 144 -14.43 6.53 -6.83
N ARG A 145 -15.63 7.10 -7.02
CA ARG A 145 -16.91 6.56 -6.51
C ARG A 145 -17.26 5.16 -6.99
N LYS A 146 -16.63 4.66 -8.06
CA LYS A 146 -16.80 3.27 -8.52
C LYS A 146 -16.03 2.27 -7.66
N PHE A 147 -15.15 2.75 -6.80
CA PHE A 147 -14.31 1.97 -5.90
C PHE A 147 -14.62 2.35 -4.46
N ASN A 148 -14.25 1.48 -3.52
CA ASN A 148 -14.53 1.69 -2.10
C ASN A 148 -13.40 2.50 -1.46
N SER A 149 -13.73 3.67 -0.91
CA SER A 149 -12.85 4.46 -0.03
C SER A 149 -11.49 4.82 -0.64
N ILE A 150 -11.49 5.24 -1.91
CA ILE A 150 -10.30 5.79 -2.58
C ILE A 150 -10.58 7.21 -3.08
N TYR A 151 -9.51 7.95 -3.32
CA TYR A 151 -9.55 9.21 -4.04
C TYR A 151 -8.53 9.20 -5.19
N PHE A 152 -8.66 10.14 -6.12
CA PHE A 152 -7.70 10.33 -7.20
C PHE A 152 -7.36 11.81 -7.33
N ASN A 153 -6.14 12.11 -7.76
CA ASN A 153 -5.59 13.43 -8.07
C ASN A 153 -4.53 13.32 -9.18
N GLU A 154 -3.93 14.44 -9.57
CA GLU A 154 -2.86 14.52 -10.56
C GLU A 154 -1.59 13.75 -10.16
N GLY A 155 -1.29 13.58 -8.88
CA GLY A 155 -0.14 12.80 -8.41
C GLY A 155 -0.38 11.28 -8.34
N SER A 156 -1.60 10.81 -8.61
CA SER A 156 -2.00 9.43 -8.31
C SER A 156 -1.33 8.41 -9.23
N SER A 157 -1.21 8.72 -10.52
CA SER A 157 -0.52 7.83 -11.48
C SER A 157 0.93 7.63 -11.08
N GLU A 158 1.71 8.72 -10.99
CA GLU A 158 3.15 8.64 -10.68
C GLU A 158 3.37 7.93 -9.34
N SER A 159 2.61 8.29 -8.29
CA SER A 159 2.72 7.66 -6.98
C SER A 159 2.47 6.16 -7.03
N ALA A 160 1.47 5.69 -7.79
CA ALA A 160 1.16 4.27 -7.92
C ALA A 160 2.26 3.50 -8.65
N PHE A 161 2.79 4.04 -9.76
CA PHE A 161 3.86 3.39 -10.52
C PHE A 161 5.20 3.39 -9.78
N LEU A 162 5.52 4.47 -9.05
CA LEU A 162 6.69 4.50 -8.18
C LEU A 162 6.55 3.49 -7.04
N ALA A 163 5.40 3.43 -6.36
CA ALA A 163 5.19 2.49 -5.27
C ALA A 163 5.36 1.04 -5.74
N ALA A 164 4.79 0.69 -6.89
CA ALA A 164 4.94 -0.64 -7.45
C ALA A 164 6.38 -0.95 -7.87
N GLY A 165 7.08 0.00 -8.48
CA GLY A 165 8.47 -0.21 -8.91
C GLY A 165 9.45 -0.29 -7.75
N SER A 166 9.15 0.40 -6.64
CA SER A 166 9.95 0.36 -5.42
C SER A 166 10.01 -1.00 -4.74
N VAL A 167 9.06 -1.89 -5.02
CA VAL A 167 9.05 -3.28 -4.50
C VAL A 167 9.82 -4.23 -5.44
N ILE A 168 10.06 -3.83 -6.68
CA ILE A 168 10.75 -4.64 -7.70
C ILE A 168 12.26 -4.44 -7.68
N GLU A 169 12.72 -3.25 -7.27
CA GLU A 169 14.14 -2.90 -7.10
C GLU A 169 14.81 -3.63 -5.93
#